data_AF-A0A8J5TG37-F1
#
_entry.id   AF-A0A8J5TG37-F1
#
_cell.length_a   1.000
_cell.length_b   1.000
_cell.length_c   1.000
_cell.angle_alpha   90.00
_cell.angle_beta   90.00
_cell.angle_gamma   90.00
#
_symmetry.space_group_name_H-M   'P 1'
#
loop_
_entity.id
_entity.type
_entity.pdbx_description
1 polymer ?
#
loop_
_entity_poly.entity_id
_entity_poly.type
_entity_poly.pdbx_seq_one_letter_code
_entity_poly.pdbx_strand_id
1 'polypeptide(L)'
;MVQARGLPPRRLRPERLPASSPSPPGVVHLLALAAVLLYVGGGAGAGAGNDDAAARRTMEEFAGFPASDGGYGGRDGDPDGSSSFYVDFDGLQWQIDELASFSDSPAPSVTRVLYSDKDVQARRYIKGIMNQIGLVIHEDAVGNIFGCWT
;
A
#
# COMPACT_ATOMS: atom_id res chain seq x y z
N MET A 1 66.97 21.19 69.20
CA MET A 1 66.30 19.88 69.39
C MET A 1 64.85 20.05 68.90
N VAL A 2 64.26 19.04 68.24
CA VAL A 2 63.02 19.07 67.42
C VAL A 2 63.31 19.46 65.94
N GLN A 3 63.81 18.57 65.08
CA GLN A 3 63.24 17.35 64.49
C GLN A 3 62.53 17.64 63.15
N ALA A 4 63.21 17.24 62.08
CA ALA A 4 62.73 17.21 60.70
C ALA A 4 61.53 16.27 60.52
N ARG A 5 60.57 16.66 59.68
CA ARG A 5 59.69 15.72 58.99
C ARG A 5 59.56 16.14 57.53
N GLY A 6 60.09 15.28 56.67
CA GLY A 6 60.20 15.48 55.24
C GLY A 6 58.86 15.56 54.52
N LEU A 7 58.84 16.36 53.47
CA LEU A 7 57.78 16.41 52.47
C LEU A 7 57.68 15.04 51.76
N PRO A 8 56.48 14.45 51.58
CA PRO A 8 56.33 13.22 50.81
C PRO A 8 56.53 13.48 49.29
N PRO A 9 56.98 12.48 48.53
CA PRO A 9 57.31 12.64 47.11
C PRO A 9 56.05 12.87 46.23
N ARG A 10 56.20 13.77 45.25
CA ARG A 10 55.23 14.03 44.17
C ARG A 10 54.96 12.74 43.38
N ARG A 11 53.79 12.13 43.56
CA ARG A 11 53.32 11.06 42.67
C ARG A 11 53.00 11.66 41.30
N LEU A 12 53.71 11.22 40.27
CA LEU A 12 53.38 11.46 38.88
C LEU A 12 52.00 10.84 38.62
N ARG A 13 51.01 11.66 38.24
CA ARG A 13 49.71 11.15 37.77
C ARG A 13 49.95 10.43 36.45
N PRO A 14 49.52 9.17 36.27
CA PRO A 14 49.53 8.55 34.95
C PRO A 14 48.57 9.32 34.03
N GLU A 15 49.01 9.57 32.79
CA GLU A 15 48.18 10.14 31.73
C GLU A 15 46.87 9.37 31.61
N ARG A 16 45.77 10.12 31.68
CA ARG A 16 44.44 9.61 31.42
C ARG A 16 44.26 9.52 29.90
N LEU A 17 44.59 8.38 29.31
CA LEU A 17 44.18 8.04 27.93
C LEU A 17 42.67 8.29 27.80
N PRO A 18 42.19 9.01 26.77
CA PRO A 18 40.77 9.19 26.58
C PRO A 18 40.13 7.83 26.31
N ALA A 19 39.14 7.49 27.13
CA ALA A 19 38.30 6.32 26.93
C ALA A 19 37.68 6.38 25.52
N SER A 20 37.94 5.36 24.71
CA SER A 20 37.19 5.14 23.48
C SER A 20 35.73 4.95 23.86
N SER A 21 34.87 5.86 23.37
CA SER A 21 33.43 5.74 23.53
C SER A 21 32.94 4.45 22.86
N PRO A 22 32.13 3.62 23.53
CA PRO A 22 31.41 2.55 22.84
C PRO A 22 30.42 3.20 21.86
N SER A 23 30.59 2.94 20.57
CA SER A 23 29.62 3.32 19.55
C SER A 23 28.28 2.65 19.87
N PRO A 24 27.14 3.34 19.65
CA PRO A 24 25.83 2.77 19.97
C PRO A 24 25.57 1.51 19.12
N PRO A 25 25.04 0.43 19.71
CA PRO A 25 24.87 -0.87 19.04
C PRO A 25 23.95 -0.84 17.80
N GLY A 26 23.26 0.27 17.55
CA GLY A 26 22.37 0.43 16.40
C GLY A 26 23.07 0.62 15.06
N VAL A 27 24.28 1.21 15.03
CA VAL A 27 24.92 1.60 13.75
C VAL A 27 25.61 0.40 13.08
N VAL A 28 26.18 -0.52 13.87
CA VAL A 28 26.79 -1.74 13.36
C VAL A 28 25.76 -2.70 12.75
N HIS A 29 24.55 -2.77 13.33
CA HIS A 29 23.45 -3.55 12.75
C HIS A 29 22.92 -2.94 11.46
N LEU A 30 22.85 -1.60 11.37
CA LEU A 30 22.39 -0.90 10.17
C LEU A 30 23.35 -1.11 8.97
N LEU A 31 24.67 -1.05 9.21
CA LEU A 31 25.68 -1.30 8.18
C LEU A 31 25.75 -2.78 7.79
N ALA A 32 25.58 -3.70 8.74
CA ALA A 32 25.50 -5.14 8.44
C ALA A 32 24.24 -5.49 7.62
N LEU A 33 23.09 -4.89 7.92
CA LEU A 33 21.85 -5.05 7.14
C LEU A 33 22.00 -4.51 5.72
N ALA A 34 22.65 -3.35 5.55
CA ALA A 34 22.91 -2.79 4.22
C ALA A 34 23.83 -3.68 3.37
N ALA A 35 24.85 -4.32 3.98
CA ALA A 35 25.71 -5.29 3.30
C ALA A 35 24.97 -6.59 2.92
N VAL A 36 24.04 -7.07 3.77
CA VAL A 36 23.19 -8.23 3.45
C VAL A 36 22.20 -7.93 2.34
N LEU A 37 21.60 -6.73 2.30
CA LEU A 37 20.72 -6.31 1.21
C LEU A 37 21.44 -6.22 -0.14
N LEU A 38 22.70 -5.77 -0.15
CA LEU A 38 23.52 -5.74 -1.37
C LEU A 38 24.05 -7.13 -1.78
N TYR A 39 24.21 -8.06 -0.84
CA TYR A 39 24.65 -9.43 -1.12
C TYR A 39 23.49 -10.35 -1.56
N VAL A 40 22.25 -10.07 -1.14
CA VAL A 40 21.04 -10.78 -1.58
C VAL A 40 20.44 -10.18 -2.86
N GLY A 41 20.75 -8.91 -3.19
CA GLY A 41 20.33 -8.27 -4.44
C GLY A 41 21.14 -8.65 -5.69
N GLY A 42 22.19 -9.46 -5.55
CA GLY A 42 23.07 -9.87 -6.64
C GLY A 42 22.66 -11.20 -7.27
N GLY A 43 21.56 -11.25 -8.02
CA GLY A 43 21.29 -12.43 -8.87
C GLY A 43 19.86 -12.62 -9.35
N ALA A 44 19.51 -11.99 -10.48
CA ALA A 44 18.54 -12.44 -11.49
C ALA A 44 18.41 -11.27 -12.47
N GLY A 45 18.97 -11.32 -13.67
CA GLY A 45 18.62 -12.26 -14.72
C GLY A 45 18.30 -11.41 -15.95
N ALA A 46 19.35 -10.96 -16.64
CA ALA A 46 19.23 -10.38 -17.96
C ALA A 46 18.87 -11.51 -18.93
N GLY A 47 17.62 -11.52 -19.42
CA GLY A 47 17.16 -12.46 -20.45
C GLY A 47 15.72 -12.90 -20.27
N ALA A 48 14.76 -12.04 -20.60
CA ALA A 48 13.33 -12.41 -20.61
C ALA A 48 12.53 -11.57 -21.62
N GLY A 49 13.02 -11.45 -22.86
CA GLY A 49 12.26 -10.80 -23.95
C GLY A 49 11.44 -11.78 -24.79
N ASN A 50 11.79 -13.07 -24.78
CA ASN A 50 11.23 -14.06 -25.69
C ASN A 50 10.16 -14.96 -25.03
N ASP A 51 10.35 -15.29 -23.75
CA ASP A 51 9.50 -16.26 -23.04
C ASP A 51 8.14 -15.66 -22.65
N ASP A 52 8.12 -14.37 -22.34
CA ASP A 52 6.91 -13.60 -22.05
C ASP A 52 5.97 -13.49 -23.26
N ALA A 53 6.52 -13.45 -24.47
CA ALA A 53 5.73 -13.42 -25.71
C ALA A 53 5.12 -14.78 -26.03
N ALA A 54 5.83 -15.87 -25.71
CA ALA A 54 5.30 -17.23 -25.83
C ALA A 54 4.22 -17.52 -24.78
N ALA A 55 4.41 -17.06 -23.54
CA ALA A 55 3.41 -17.14 -22.48
C ALA A 55 2.15 -16.31 -22.80
N ARG A 56 2.30 -15.14 -23.44
CA ARG A 56 1.18 -14.34 -23.94
C ARG A 56 0.38 -15.06 -25.03
N ARG A 57 1.05 -15.58 -26.07
CA ARG A 57 0.36 -16.34 -27.13
C ARG A 57 -0.40 -17.56 -26.62
N THR A 58 0.19 -18.29 -25.68
CA THR A 58 -0.48 -19.47 -25.10
C THR A 58 -1.71 -19.09 -24.28
N MET A 59 -1.68 -17.97 -23.55
CA MET A 59 -2.88 -17.45 -22.88
C MET A 59 -3.93 -16.92 -23.87
N GLU A 60 -3.52 -16.29 -24.97
CA GLU A 60 -4.42 -15.81 -26.03
C GLU A 60 -5.13 -16.96 -26.74
N GLU A 61 -4.40 -18.03 -27.08
CA GLU A 61 -4.94 -19.22 -27.73
C GLU A 61 -5.94 -19.97 -26.84
N PHE A 62 -5.70 -20.01 -25.52
CA PHE A 62 -6.61 -20.63 -24.56
C PHE A 62 -7.86 -19.78 -24.28
N ALA A 63 -7.71 -18.45 -24.18
CA ALA A 63 -8.81 -17.54 -23.85
C ALA A 63 -9.67 -17.18 -25.07
N GLY A 64 -9.16 -17.36 -26.29
CA GLY A 64 -9.87 -17.01 -27.54
C GLY A 64 -10.03 -15.50 -27.77
N PHE A 65 -9.37 -14.67 -26.96
CA PHE A 65 -9.35 -13.22 -27.11
C PHE A 65 -7.89 -12.77 -27.31
N PRO A 66 -7.54 -12.17 -28.47
CA PRO A 66 -6.22 -11.56 -28.63
C PRO A 66 -6.11 -10.41 -27.63
N ALA A 67 -5.05 -10.41 -26.82
CA ALA A 67 -4.73 -9.27 -25.97
C ALA A 67 -4.47 -8.09 -26.90
N SER A 68 -5.43 -7.17 -26.96
CA SER A 68 -5.43 -6.10 -27.95
C SER A 68 -4.21 -5.20 -27.75
N ASP A 69 -3.18 -5.43 -28.54
CA ASP A 69 -2.10 -4.50 -28.77
C ASP A 69 -2.68 -3.29 -29.49
N GLY A 70 -2.64 -2.14 -28.81
CA GLY A 70 -3.33 -0.92 -29.15
C GLY A 70 -3.26 -0.57 -30.64
N GLY A 71 -4.41 -0.66 -31.30
CA GLY A 71 -4.53 -0.37 -32.73
C GLY A 71 -5.96 -0.59 -33.20
N TYR A 72 -6.91 0.18 -32.68
CA TYR A 72 -8.22 0.32 -33.31
C TYR A 72 -7.99 0.89 -34.72
N GLY A 73 -7.91 0.01 -35.72
CA GLY A 73 -7.78 0.36 -37.12
C GLY A 73 -9.05 1.04 -37.61
N GLY A 74 -9.09 2.37 -37.45
CA GLY A 74 -10.14 3.22 -37.99
C GLY A 74 -10.11 3.20 -39.51
N ARG A 75 -11.16 2.65 -40.10
CA ARG A 75 -11.64 3.06 -41.41
C ARG A 75 -12.58 4.23 -41.16
N ASP A 76 -12.23 5.37 -41.74
CA ASP A 76 -12.97 6.63 -41.78
C ASP A 76 -12.91 7.46 -40.47
N GLY A 77 -12.37 8.67 -40.59
CA GLY A 77 -11.79 9.42 -39.47
C GLY A 77 -12.77 10.11 -38.53
N ASP A 78 -12.62 9.81 -37.24
CA ASP A 78 -13.01 10.65 -36.11
C ASP A 78 -11.76 10.81 -35.21
N PRO A 79 -11.10 11.99 -35.14
CA PRO A 79 -9.76 12.07 -34.53
C PRO A 79 -9.70 12.14 -33.00
N ASP A 80 -10.82 12.31 -32.29
CA ASP A 80 -10.80 12.46 -30.82
C ASP A 80 -12.19 12.21 -30.20
N GLY A 81 -12.73 11.01 -30.41
CA GLY A 81 -14.02 10.59 -29.85
C GLY A 81 -13.94 9.94 -28.46
N SER A 82 -12.77 9.88 -27.83
CA SER A 82 -12.64 9.37 -26.46
C SER A 82 -12.95 10.48 -25.46
N SER A 83 -14.23 10.68 -25.15
CA SER A 83 -14.67 11.58 -24.08
C SER A 83 -13.87 11.30 -22.81
N SER A 84 -13.12 12.31 -22.35
CA SER A 84 -12.33 12.25 -21.12
C SER A 84 -13.25 12.04 -19.92
N PHE A 85 -13.35 10.81 -19.45
CA PHE A 85 -13.98 10.48 -18.17
C PHE A 85 -12.92 10.57 -17.07
N TYR A 86 -13.14 11.45 -16.11
CA TYR A 86 -12.31 11.56 -14.91
C TYR A 86 -13.01 10.89 -13.73
N VAL A 87 -12.27 10.06 -13.00
CA VAL A 87 -12.75 9.38 -11.79
C VAL A 87 -12.03 9.98 -10.59
N ASP A 88 -12.81 10.40 -9.59
CA ASP A 88 -12.28 10.84 -8.29
C ASP A 88 -11.83 9.61 -7.49
N PHE A 89 -10.53 9.30 -7.56
CA PHE A 89 -9.94 8.17 -6.88
C PHE A 89 -9.97 8.33 -5.35
N ASP A 90 -9.62 9.51 -4.85
CA ASP A 90 -9.53 9.78 -3.42
C ASP A 90 -10.91 9.73 -2.76
N GLY A 91 -11.91 10.31 -3.41
CA GLY A 91 -13.31 10.24 -2.97
C GLY A 91 -13.85 8.81 -2.98
N LEU A 92 -13.55 8.03 -4.02
CA LEU A 92 -13.97 6.63 -4.09
C LEU A 92 -13.29 5.78 -3.00
N GLN A 93 -12.00 5.97 -2.77
CA GLN A 93 -11.27 5.25 -1.72
C GLN A 93 -11.84 5.58 -0.33
N TRP A 94 -12.12 6.87 -0.06
CA TRP A 94 -12.75 7.27 1.19
C TRP A 94 -14.13 6.62 1.38
N GLN A 95 -14.93 6.53 0.31
CA GLN A 95 -16.23 5.86 0.37
C GLN A 95 -16.11 4.36 0.66
N ILE A 96 -15.07 3.69 0.14
CA ILE A 96 -14.77 2.29 0.43
C ILE A 96 -14.38 2.12 1.91
N ASP A 97 -13.52 2.98 2.42
CA ASP A 97 -13.04 2.93 3.81
C ASP A 97 -14.19 3.19 4.80
N GLU A 98 -15.02 4.20 4.52
CA GLU A 98 -16.21 4.51 5.31
C GLU A 98 -17.20 3.34 5.28
N LEU A 99 -17.44 2.74 4.10
CA LEU A 99 -18.29 1.56 3.98
C LEU A 99 -17.70 0.38 4.75
N ALA A 100 -16.38 0.16 4.72
CA ALA A 100 -15.71 -0.92 5.43
C ALA A 100 -15.82 -0.80 6.96
N SER A 101 -15.96 0.43 7.49
CA SER A 101 -16.16 0.69 8.92
C SER A 101 -17.44 0.04 9.49
N PHE A 102 -18.45 -0.21 8.65
CA PHE A 102 -19.65 -0.95 9.01
C PHE A 102 -19.39 -2.46 9.01
N SER A 103 -18.55 -2.90 9.95
CA SER A 103 -18.16 -4.29 10.16
C SER A 103 -18.37 -4.73 11.62
N ASP A 104 -18.62 -6.02 11.80
CA ASP A 104 -18.62 -6.70 13.11
C ASP A 104 -17.24 -7.26 13.48
N SER A 105 -16.31 -7.35 12.51
CA SER A 105 -14.92 -7.74 12.75
C SER A 105 -13.98 -6.52 12.81
N PRO A 106 -12.88 -6.60 13.58
CA PRO A 106 -11.90 -5.52 13.62
C PRO A 106 -11.17 -5.39 12.27
N ALA A 107 -10.81 -4.15 11.92
CA ALA A 107 -10.00 -3.87 10.74
C ALA A 107 -8.69 -4.68 10.75
N PRO A 108 -8.20 -5.18 9.61
CA PRO A 108 -8.66 -4.90 8.24
C PRO A 108 -9.76 -5.84 7.72
N SER A 109 -10.26 -6.76 8.56
CA SER A 109 -11.31 -7.71 8.14
C SER A 109 -12.68 -7.03 8.10
N VAL A 110 -13.52 -7.46 7.15
CA VAL A 110 -14.90 -7.01 7.03
C VAL A 110 -15.82 -8.21 7.19
N THR A 111 -16.77 -8.09 8.12
CA THR A 111 -17.83 -9.07 8.33
C THR A 111 -19.15 -8.31 8.44
N ARG A 112 -20.05 -8.59 7.50
CA ARG A 112 -21.37 -7.99 7.42
C ARG A 112 -22.37 -9.06 7.06
N VAL A 113 -23.10 -9.53 8.06
CA VAL A 113 -24.13 -10.56 7.89
C VAL A 113 -25.42 -9.91 7.42
N LEU A 114 -26.11 -10.55 6.48
CA LEU A 114 -27.38 -10.06 5.93
C LEU A 114 -28.38 -9.74 7.04
N TYR A 115 -29.00 -8.56 6.98
CA TYR A 115 -29.95 -8.03 7.96
C TYR A 115 -29.40 -7.81 9.38
N SER A 116 -28.08 -7.86 9.59
CA SER A 116 -27.49 -7.39 10.84
C SER A 116 -27.55 -5.86 10.94
N ASP A 117 -27.33 -5.33 12.14
CA ASP A 117 -27.29 -3.88 12.36
C ASP A 117 -26.24 -3.19 11.48
N LYS A 118 -25.11 -3.86 11.20
CA LYS A 118 -24.06 -3.36 10.30
C LYS A 118 -24.51 -3.35 8.84
N ASP A 119 -25.26 -4.35 8.41
CA ASP A 119 -25.86 -4.39 7.07
C ASP A 119 -26.87 -3.26 6.89
N VAL A 120 -27.76 -3.05 7.88
CA VAL A 120 -28.75 -1.97 7.83
C VAL A 120 -28.06 -0.59 7.77
N GLN A 121 -26.99 -0.38 8.53
CA GLN A 121 -26.19 0.86 8.48
C GLN A 121 -25.55 1.07 7.10
N ALA A 122 -24.91 0.04 6.55
CA ALA A 122 -24.30 0.10 5.23
C ALA A 122 -25.32 0.37 4.11
N ARG A 123 -26.50 -0.27 4.16
CA ARG A 123 -27.60 -0.02 3.22
C ARG A 123 -28.10 1.41 3.29
N ARG A 124 -28.23 1.98 4.50
CA ARG A 124 -28.58 3.40 4.67
C ARG A 124 -27.52 4.32 4.07
N TYR A 125 -26.24 4.01 4.27
CA TYR A 125 -25.13 4.78 3.69
C TYR A 125 -25.19 4.79 2.15
N ILE A 126 -25.35 3.63 1.50
CA ILE A 126 -25.47 3.53 0.03
C ILE A 126 -26.70 4.28 -0.47
N LYS A 127 -27.87 4.13 0.18
CA LYS A 127 -29.07 4.91 -0.17
C LYS A 127 -28.84 6.42 0.01
N GLY A 128 -28.02 6.83 0.98
CA GLY A 128 -27.59 8.21 1.16
C GLY A 128 -26.82 8.73 -0.05
N ILE A 129 -25.82 7.98 -0.53
CA ILE A 129 -25.05 8.33 -1.73
C ILE A 129 -25.98 8.42 -2.95
N MET A 130 -26.82 7.40 -3.17
CA MET A 130 -27.78 7.36 -4.30
C MET A 130 -28.69 8.58 -4.33
N ASN A 131 -29.20 9.03 -3.16
CA ASN A 131 -30.01 10.24 -3.08
C ASN A 131 -29.20 11.50 -3.40
N GLN A 132 -27.95 11.58 -2.95
CA GLN A 132 -27.08 12.75 -3.20
C GLN A 132 -26.78 12.93 -4.69
N ILE A 133 -26.64 11.84 -5.43
CA ILE A 133 -26.43 11.86 -6.90
C ILE A 133 -27.75 11.92 -7.68
N GLY A 134 -28.89 12.08 -7.00
CA GLY A 134 -30.19 12.32 -7.64
C GLY A 134 -30.83 11.08 -8.27
N LEU A 135 -30.44 9.87 -7.86
CA LEU A 135 -31.10 8.66 -8.35
C LEU A 135 -32.47 8.47 -7.69
N VAL A 136 -33.44 7.99 -8.47
CA VAL A 136 -34.73 7.53 -7.95
C VAL A 136 -34.54 6.16 -7.31
N ILE A 137 -34.76 6.07 -6.00
CA ILE A 137 -34.50 4.85 -5.22
C ILE A 137 -35.78 4.01 -5.05
N HIS A 138 -35.68 2.72 -5.33
CA HIS A 138 -36.73 1.73 -5.07
C HIS A 138 -36.17 0.53 -4.29
N GLU A 139 -36.95 -0.01 -3.35
CA GLU A 139 -36.59 -1.19 -2.57
C GLU A 139 -37.68 -2.27 -2.70
N ASP A 140 -37.29 -3.52 -2.94
CA ASP A 140 -38.24 -4.64 -3.08
C ASP A 140 -38.58 -5.31 -1.74
N ALA A 141 -39.48 -6.31 -1.76
CA ALA A 141 -39.92 -7.02 -0.56
C ALA A 141 -38.81 -7.84 0.15
N VAL A 142 -37.68 -8.10 -0.52
CA VAL A 142 -36.53 -8.84 0.00
C VAL A 142 -35.37 -7.87 0.33
N GLY A 143 -35.56 -6.56 0.15
CA GLY A 143 -34.57 -5.55 0.49
C GLY A 143 -33.49 -5.32 -0.57
N ASN A 144 -33.69 -5.72 -1.82
CA ASN A 144 -32.83 -5.27 -2.92
C ASN A 144 -33.08 -3.77 -3.17
N ILE A 145 -32.01 -3.02 -3.43
CA ILE A 145 -32.05 -1.56 -3.61
C ILE A 145 -31.70 -1.24 -5.06
N PHE A 146 -32.58 -0.50 -5.73
CA PHE A 146 -32.43 -0.05 -7.11
C PHE A 146 -32.30 1.48 -7.13
N GLY A 147 -31.38 2.00 -7.94
CA GLY A 147 -31.26 3.44 -8.23
C GLY A 147 -31.36 3.68 -9.73
N CYS A 148 -32.36 4.45 -10.16
CA CYS A 148 -32.60 4.76 -11.57
C CYS A 148 -32.21 6.21 -11.88
N TRP A 149 -31.49 6.42 -12.98
CA TRP A 149 -31.25 7.75 -13.55
C TRP A 149 -32.32 8.01 -14.62
N THR A 150 -33.06 9.09 -14.46
CA THR A 150 -34.13 9.53 -15.38
C THR A 150 -33.95 10.99 -15.71
#